data_AF-F3CE31-F1
#
_entry.id   AF-F3CE31-F1
#
_cell.length_a   1.000
_cell.length_b   1.000
_cell.length_c   1.000
_cell.angle_alpha   90.00
_cell.angle_beta   90.00
_cell.angle_gamma   90.00
#
_symmetry.space_group_name_H-M   'P 1'
#
loop_
_entity.id
_entity.type
_entity.pdbx_description
1 polymer ?
#
loop_
_entity_poly.entity_id
_entity_poly.type
_entity_poly.pdbx_seq_one_letter_code
_entity_poly.pdbx_strand_id
1 'polypeptide(L)'
;MVKILAGSHRHDTGELLVGGRATRFASPLEARQAGIVAVHQHVEQALVPGFSVAENLLLDELCQQDAPFWSQRQRLHQRAAQIAAPLQLSLPLDAPIESLGT
;
A
#
# COMPACT_ATOMS: atom_id res chain seq x y z
N MET A 1 -0.36 -20.02 -2.02
CA MET A 1 -1.43 -19.56 -1.10
C MET A 1 -1.47 -18.05 -0.94
N VAL A 2 -0.42 -17.37 -0.43
CA VAL A 2 -0.46 -15.90 -0.19
C VAL A 2 -0.85 -15.09 -1.43
N LYS A 3 -0.37 -15.47 -2.62
CA LYS A 3 -0.75 -14.84 -3.90
C LYS A 3 -2.26 -14.91 -4.20
N ILE A 4 -2.94 -15.96 -3.73
CA ILE A 4 -4.40 -16.13 -3.88
C ILE A 4 -5.14 -15.18 -2.94
N LEU A 5 -4.72 -15.11 -1.67
CA LEU A 5 -5.28 -14.18 -0.69
C LEU A 5 -5.08 -12.72 -1.13
N ALA A 6 -3.92 -12.42 -1.71
CA ALA A 6 -3.57 -11.11 -2.25
C ALA A 6 -4.22 -10.80 -3.60
N GLY A 7 -5.06 -11.69 -4.16
CA GLY A 7 -5.76 -11.48 -5.43
C GLY A 7 -4.88 -11.44 -6.69
N SER A 8 -3.57 -11.70 -6.57
CA SER A 8 -2.64 -11.77 -7.71
C SER A 8 -2.67 -13.11 -8.43
N HIS A 9 -3.31 -14.12 -7.83
CA HIS A 9 -3.53 -15.42 -8.43
C HIS A 9 -4.92 -15.91 -8.10
N ARG A 10 -5.58 -16.61 -9.04
CA ARG A 10 -6.87 -17.25 -8.77
C ARG A 10 -6.64 -18.63 -8.18
N HIS A 11 -7.52 -19.06 -7.28
CA HIS A 11 -7.57 -20.48 -6.91
C HIS A 11 -8.28 -21.27 -8.02
N ASP A 12 -7.78 -22.47 -8.26
CA ASP A 12 -8.36 -23.39 -9.25
C ASP A 12 -9.52 -24.21 -8.66
N THR A 13 -9.41 -24.58 -7.39
CA THR A 13 -10.40 -25.38 -6.64
C THR A 13 -10.47 -24.93 -5.17
N GLY A 14 -11.49 -25.42 -4.47
CA GLY A 14 -11.77 -25.03 -3.07
C GLY A 14 -12.52 -23.70 -2.98
N GLU A 15 -12.64 -23.18 -1.76
CA GLU A 15 -13.35 -21.94 -1.46
C GLU A 15 -12.46 -20.97 -0.68
N LEU A 16 -12.56 -19.68 -1.02
CA LEU A 16 -11.97 -18.59 -0.26
C LEU A 16 -13.08 -17.84 0.47
N LEU A 17 -13.02 -17.82 1.80
CA LEU A 17 -13.97 -17.14 2.67
C LEU A 17 -13.28 -15.96 3.35
N VAL A 18 -13.85 -14.76 3.21
CA VAL A 18 -13.39 -13.55 3.92
C VAL A 18 -14.51 -13.07 4.83
N GLY A 19 -14.27 -13.07 6.14
CA GLY A 19 -15.33 -12.78 7.12
C GLY A 19 -16.54 -13.72 7.01
N GLY A 20 -16.32 -14.98 6.60
CA GLY A 20 -17.37 -15.97 6.37
C GLY A 20 -18.11 -15.86 5.04
N ARG A 21 -17.73 -14.92 4.15
CA ARG A 21 -18.35 -14.74 2.83
C ARG A 21 -17.47 -15.31 1.73
N ALA A 22 -18.06 -16.17 0.89
CA ALA A 22 -17.39 -16.69 -0.31
C ALA A 22 -16.98 -15.54 -1.24
N THR A 23 -15.70 -15.50 -1.57
CA THR A 23 -15.09 -14.41 -2.32
C THR A 23 -14.12 -14.97 -3.35
N ARG A 24 -14.07 -14.34 -4.53
CA ARG A 24 -13.12 -14.70 -5.58
C ARG A 24 -12.55 -13.44 -6.20
N PHE A 25 -11.30 -13.13 -5.86
CA PHE A 25 -10.61 -11.97 -6.39
C PHE A 25 -10.18 -12.18 -7.83
N ALA A 26 -10.47 -11.20 -8.69
CA ALA A 26 -9.96 -11.09 -10.04
C ALA A 26 -8.72 -10.18 -10.12
N SER A 27 -8.42 -9.41 -9.07
CA SER A 27 -7.25 -8.55 -8.99
C SER A 27 -6.80 -8.29 -7.55
N PRO A 28 -5.56 -7.82 -7.33
CA PRO A 28 -5.11 -7.36 -6.01
C PRO A 28 -5.93 -6.20 -5.45
N LEU A 29 -6.50 -5.35 -6.33
CA LEU A 29 -7.36 -4.24 -5.91
C LEU A 29 -8.63 -4.74 -5.21
N GLU A 30 -9.25 -5.80 -5.71
CA GLU A 30 -10.43 -6.40 -5.07
C GLU A 30 -10.09 -7.03 -3.71
N ALA A 31 -8.93 -7.68 -3.58
CA ALA A 31 -8.45 -8.20 -2.31
C ALA A 31 -8.29 -7.08 -1.27
N ARG A 32 -7.70 -5.96 -1.68
CA ARG A 32 -7.53 -4.77 -0.86
C ARG A 32 -8.87 -4.15 -0.45
N GLN A 33 -9.85 -4.06 -1.36
CA GLN A 33 -11.20 -3.57 -1.04
C GLN A 33 -11.92 -4.47 -0.02
N ALA A 34 -11.58 -5.76 0.03
CA ALA A 34 -12.02 -6.69 1.07
C ALA A 34 -11.21 -6.61 2.38
N GLY A 35 -10.31 -5.63 2.50
CA GLY A 35 -9.48 -5.41 3.69
C GLY A 35 -8.23 -6.29 3.77
N ILE A 36 -7.84 -6.95 2.67
CA ILE A 36 -6.67 -7.83 2.64
C ILE A 36 -5.50 -7.10 1.97
N VAL A 37 -4.45 -6.84 2.75
CA VAL A 37 -3.20 -6.24 2.26
C VAL A 37 -2.05 -7.21 2.52
N ALA A 38 -1.28 -7.53 1.49
CA ALA A 38 -0.11 -8.38 1.60
C ALA A 38 1.15 -7.53 1.86
N VAL A 39 1.93 -7.92 2.86
CA VAL A 39 3.26 -7.32 3.12
C VAL A 39 4.32 -8.16 2.41
N HIS A 40 5.12 -7.50 1.57
CA HIS A 40 6.19 -8.15 0.81
C HIS A 40 7.46 -8.28 1.66
N GLN A 41 8.16 -9.42 1.56
CA GLN A 41 9.39 -9.67 2.33
C GLN A 41 10.59 -8.85 1.84
N HIS A 42 10.63 -8.55 0.53
CA HIS A 42 11.63 -7.67 -0.08
C HIS A 42 11.03 -6.27 -0.19
N VAL A 43 11.37 -5.41 0.77
CA VAL A 43 10.80 -4.07 0.89
C VAL A 43 11.17 -3.22 -0.32
N GLU A 44 12.39 -3.39 -0.85
CA GLU A 44 12.88 -2.73 -2.06
C GLU A 44 12.07 -3.02 -3.33
N GLN A 45 11.32 -4.13 -3.36
CA GLN A 45 10.43 -4.47 -4.49
C GLN A 45 9.04 -3.84 -4.36
N ALA A 46 8.72 -3.29 -3.17
CA ALA A 46 7.44 -2.67 -2.86
C ALA A 46 7.51 -1.13 -2.82
N LEU A 47 8.70 -0.56 -3.01
CA LEU A 47 8.94 0.89 -3.00
C LEU A 47 9.14 1.42 -4.41
N VAL A 48 8.73 2.66 -4.65
CA VAL A 48 8.92 3.40 -5.89
C VAL A 48 10.19 4.25 -5.77
N PRO A 49 11.24 3.98 -6.57
CA PRO A 49 12.44 4.80 -6.58
C PRO A 49 12.17 6.24 -7.01
N GLY A 50 12.90 7.20 -6.45
CA GLY A 50 12.79 8.62 -6.71
C GLY A 50 11.62 9.30 -5.99
N PHE A 51 10.74 8.54 -5.34
CA PHE A 51 9.66 9.08 -4.53
C PHE A 51 10.15 9.30 -3.09
N SER A 52 9.64 10.34 -2.46
CA SER A 52 9.82 10.57 -1.03
C SER A 52 9.19 9.47 -0.19
N VAL A 53 9.58 9.39 1.09
CA VAL A 53 8.93 8.49 2.06
C VAL A 53 7.43 8.76 2.15
N ALA A 54 7.01 10.03 2.16
CA ALA A 54 5.60 10.40 2.20
C ALA A 54 4.82 9.92 0.96
N GLU A 55 5.41 10.04 -0.23
CA GLU A 55 4.78 9.60 -1.48
C GLU A 55 4.68 8.07 -1.56
N ASN A 56 5.69 7.34 -1.07
CA ASN A 56 5.62 5.88 -0.95
C ASN A 56 4.55 5.41 0.04
N LEU A 57 4.43 6.08 1.19
CA LEU A 57 3.39 5.77 2.19
C LEU A 57 1.97 6.03 1.68
N LEU A 58 1.81 6.94 0.73
CA LEU A 58 0.52 7.39 0.20
C LEU A 58 0.30 6.99 -1.26
N LEU A 59 1.11 6.09 -1.80
CA LEU A 59 1.09 5.71 -3.22
C LEU A 59 -0.31 5.25 -3.65
N ASP A 60 -1.00 4.49 -2.80
CA ASP A 60 -2.36 4.05 -3.08
C ASP A 60 -3.40 5.18 -3.05
N GLU A 61 -3.18 6.25 -2.28
CA GLU A 61 -4.03 7.44 -2.30
C GLU A 61 -3.75 8.27 -3.56
N LEU A 62 -2.49 8.32 -4.01
CA LEU A 62 -2.04 9.02 -5.22
C LEU A 62 -2.52 8.37 -6.51
N CYS A 63 -2.68 7.04 -6.54
CA CYS A 63 -3.14 6.30 -7.72
C CYS A 63 -4.68 6.25 -7.86
N GLN A 64 -5.45 6.92 -7.00
CA GLN A 64 -6.90 7.01 -7.13
C GLN A 64 -7.31 7.97 -8.24
N GLN A 65 -8.43 7.71 -8.91
CA GLN A 65 -8.88 8.48 -10.07
C GLN A 65 -9.15 9.97 -9.75
N ASP A 66 -9.51 10.27 -8.50
CA ASP A 66 -9.85 11.63 -8.04
C ASP A 66 -8.72 12.30 -7.23
N ALA A 67 -7.47 11.84 -7.38
CA ALA A 67 -6.36 12.38 -6.61
C ALA A 67 -6.12 13.89 -6.92
N PRO A 68 -6.15 14.78 -5.91
CA PRO A 68 -6.05 16.22 -6.14
C PRO A 68 -4.62 16.65 -6.51
N PHE A 69 -4.46 17.30 -7.67
CA PHE A 69 -3.15 17.62 -8.26
C PHE A 69 -2.43 18.86 -7.66
N TRP A 70 -3.14 19.77 -6.98
CA TRP A 70 -2.59 21.07 -6.54
C TRP A 70 -2.52 21.16 -5.00
N SER A 71 -1.40 21.70 -4.49
CA SER A 71 -0.98 21.76 -3.08
C SER A 71 -0.80 20.41 -2.35
N GLN A 72 -0.44 19.35 -3.07
CA GLN A 72 -0.32 18.00 -2.53
C GLN A 72 0.80 17.86 -1.47
N ARG A 73 1.94 18.54 -1.64
CA ARG A 73 3.14 18.33 -0.77
C ARG A 73 2.84 18.47 0.73
N GLN A 74 2.25 19.58 1.16
CA GLN A 74 1.99 19.80 2.59
C GLN A 74 0.92 18.84 3.13
N ARG A 75 -0.07 18.50 2.30
CA ARG A 75 -1.11 17.52 2.66
C ARG A 75 -0.56 16.09 2.74
N LEU A 76 0.30 15.70 1.80
CA LEU A 76 1.00 14.41 1.79
C LEU A 76 1.86 14.28 3.04
N HIS A 77 2.64 15.31 3.38
CA HIS A 77 3.45 15.30 4.59
C HIS A 77 2.58 15.12 5.85
N GLN A 78 1.51 15.90 5.99
CA GLN A 78 0.60 15.78 7.14
C GLN A 78 -0.07 14.40 7.22
N ARG A 79 -0.52 13.87 6.09
CA ARG A 79 -1.17 12.56 6.00
C ARG A 79 -0.20 11.42 6.29
N ALA A 80 1.02 11.50 5.76
CA ALA A 80 2.08 10.53 6.04
C ALA A 80 2.48 10.56 7.52
N ALA A 81 2.56 11.74 8.15
CA ALA A 81 2.81 11.86 9.59
C ALA A 81 1.70 11.22 10.44
N GLN A 82 0.44 11.30 10.02
CA GLN A 82 -0.68 10.62 10.69
C GLN A 82 -0.59 9.09 10.61
N ILE A 83 -0.02 8.55 9.52
CA ILE A 83 0.23 7.11 9.37
C ILE A 83 1.46 6.67 10.20
N ALA A 84 2.51 7.49 10.23
CA ALA A 84 3.75 7.18 10.93
C ALA A 84 3.61 7.26 12.46
N ALA A 85 2.79 8.17 12.98
CA ALA A 85 2.68 8.42 14.42
C ALA A 85 2.21 7.20 15.24
N PRO A 86 1.16 6.45 14.85
CA PRO A 86 0.76 5.22 15.54
C PRO A 86 1.84 4.12 15.50
N LEU A 87 2.69 4.14 14.48
CA LEU A 87 3.79 3.19 14.31
C LEU A 87 5.07 3.60 15.04
N GLN A 88 5.08 4.79 15.67
CA GLN A 88 6.25 5.38 16.34
C GLN A 88 7.48 5.50 15.40
N LEU A 89 7.22 5.67 14.10
CA LEU A 89 8.27 5.79 13.09
C LEU A 89 8.74 7.24 13.00
N SER A 90 10.01 7.47 13.33
CA SER A 90 10.69 8.74 13.05
C SER A 90 11.39 8.65 11.70
N LEU A 91 10.72 9.09 10.64
CA LEU A 91 11.23 9.03 9.26
C LEU A 91 11.31 10.43 8.65
N PRO A 92 12.36 10.72 7.85
CA PRO A 92 12.42 11.94 7.04
C PRO A 92 11.39 11.85 5.89
N LEU A 93 10.16 12.29 6.14
CA LEU A 93 9.02 12.14 5.23
C LEU A 93 9.24 12.77 3.84
N ASP A 94 10.03 13.85 3.79
CA ASP A 94 10.34 14.59 2.57
C ASP A 94 11.60 14.08 1.84
N ALA A 95 12.36 13.17 2.46
CA ALA A 95 13.56 12.61 1.85
C ALA A 95 13.21 11.48 0.87
N PRO A 96 14.04 11.26 -0.17
CA PRO A 96 13.91 10.10 -1.05
C PRO A 96 13.95 8.79 -0.27
N ILE A 97 13.15 7.81 -0.67
CA ILE A 97 13.05 6.52 0.03
C ILE A 97 14.39 5.78 0.11
N GLU A 98 15.28 6.01 -0.86
CA GLU A 98 16.62 5.43 -0.91
C GLU A 98 17.52 5.91 0.23
N SER A 99 17.22 7.07 0.83
CA SER A 99 17.99 7.59 1.96
C SER A 99 17.72 6.85 3.27
N LEU A 100 16.74 5.94 3.32
CA LEU A 100 16.43 5.13 4.51
C LEU A 100 17.24 3.83 4.60
N GLY A 101 17.91 3.42 3.51
CA GLY A 101 18.61 2.13 3.40
C GLY A 101 20.07 2.14 3.85
N THR A 102 20.52 3.19 4.56
CA THR A 102 21.89 3.30 5.11
C THR A 102 21.97 2.85 6.55
#